data_AF-A0A2J6SIV6-F1
#
_entry.id   AF-A0A2J6SIV6-F1
#
_cell.length_a   1.000
_cell.length_b   1.000
_cell.length_c   1.000
_cell.angle_alpha   90.00
_cell.angle_beta   90.00
_cell.angle_gamma   90.00
#
_symmetry.space_group_name_H-M   'P 1'
#
loop_
_entity.id
_entity.type
_entity.pdbx_description
1 polymer ?
#
loop_
_entity_poly.entity_id
_entity_poly.type
_entity_poly.pdbx_seq_one_letter_code
_entity_poly.pdbx_strand_id
1 'polypeptide(L)'
;MTSSLSLSLCPSVRRTGVTVLYEPPTGDDTVLDILFVHGLQGHPRNTWTWTPSSKKALNPTALESKPGKLKRGFWRKTKTEEESSNTLDGDTFDQCDVYWPYHLLPADCPNARILTWGYDSDISKFFSGSANKNNIFAHSRDLLEDIIWERRNESKRQIIFVAHSLGGIIVKDVIF
;
A
#
# COMPACT_ATOMS: atom_id res chain seq x y z
N MET A 1 3.52 13.23 30.77
CA MET A 1 4.58 12.41 30.17
C MET A 1 4.21 12.21 28.71
N THR A 2 4.65 13.13 27.85
CA THR A 2 4.36 13.08 26.41
C THR A 2 5.39 12.16 25.77
N SER A 3 4.96 10.95 25.40
CA SER A 3 5.81 10.03 24.64
C SER A 3 6.11 10.67 23.29
N SER A 4 7.37 11.01 23.05
CA SER A 4 7.84 11.47 21.76
C SER A 4 7.63 10.33 20.76
N LEU A 5 6.77 10.52 19.78
CA LEU A 5 6.76 9.69 18.58
C LEU A 5 8.16 9.83 17.98
N SER A 6 9.01 8.82 18.21
CA SER A 6 10.25 8.71 17.43
C SER A 6 9.81 8.69 15.97
N LEU A 7 10.49 9.45 15.12
CA LEU A 7 10.31 9.39 13.67
C LEU A 7 10.84 8.04 13.20
N SER A 8 10.12 6.97 13.52
CA SER A 8 10.39 5.64 13.04
C SER A 8 10.23 5.68 11.53
N LEU A 9 11.33 5.38 10.84
CA LEU A 9 11.33 5.25 9.39
C LEU A 9 10.18 4.32 8.98
N CYS A 10 9.34 4.79 8.06
CA CYS A 10 8.22 3.99 7.58
C CYS A 10 8.74 2.61 7.12
N PRO A 11 8.15 1.51 7.60
CA PRO A 11 8.66 0.17 7.34
C PRO A 11 8.73 -0.11 5.83
N SER A 12 9.72 -0.90 5.44
CA SER A 12 9.82 -1.41 4.08
C SER A 12 8.67 -2.38 3.84
N VAL A 13 7.70 -1.98 3.01
CA VAL A 13 6.52 -2.78 2.70
C VAL A 13 6.85 -3.73 1.57
N ARG A 14 6.71 -5.04 1.82
CA ARG A 14 6.98 -6.08 0.82
C ARG A 14 5.92 -6.02 -0.29
N ARG A 15 6.32 -6.34 -1.52
CA ARG A 15 5.38 -6.49 -2.64
C ARG A 15 4.47 -7.70 -2.50
N THR A 16 4.98 -8.76 -1.88
CA THR A 16 4.29 -10.04 -1.70
C THR A 16 4.42 -10.53 -0.27
N GLY A 17 3.39 -11.20 0.22
CA GLY A 17 3.34 -11.76 1.57
C GLY A 17 3.01 -10.72 2.64
N VAL A 18 3.04 -11.15 3.91
CA VAL A 18 2.73 -10.29 5.06
C VAL A 18 3.90 -9.37 5.39
N THR A 19 3.57 -8.12 5.71
CA THR A 19 4.44 -7.14 6.37
C THR A 19 3.77 -6.67 7.65
N VAL A 20 4.48 -6.77 8.77
CA VAL A 20 4.07 -6.16 10.04
C VAL A 20 4.40 -4.67 9.99
N LEU A 21 3.37 -3.83 10.12
CA LEU A 21 3.52 -2.38 10.14
C LEU A 21 3.68 -1.86 11.56
N TYR A 22 2.92 -2.43 12.50
CA TYR A 22 2.96 -2.05 13.90
C TYR A 22 2.69 -3.27 14.78
N GLU A 23 3.52 -3.43 15.79
CA GLU A 23 3.38 -4.42 16.86
C GLU A 23 3.20 -3.67 18.17
N PRO A 24 2.12 -3.91 18.93
CA PRO A 24 1.96 -3.31 20.25
C PRO A 24 3.16 -3.65 21.16
N PRO A 25 3.66 -2.69 21.96
CA PRO A 25 4.82 -2.92 22.84
C PRO A 25 4.63 -4.07 23.83
N THR A 26 3.39 -4.31 24.25
CA THR A 26 3.01 -5.42 25.13
C THR A 26 2.20 -6.42 24.30
N GLY A 27 2.86 -7.45 23.76
CA GLY A 27 2.22 -8.44 22.89
C GLY A 27 1.07 -9.21 23.54
N ASP A 28 1.07 -9.31 24.87
CA ASP A 28 -0.02 -9.92 25.67
C ASP A 28 -1.29 -9.06 25.68
N ASP A 29 -1.19 -7.75 25.42
CA ASP A 29 -2.32 -6.83 25.31
C ASP A 29 -2.84 -6.70 23.87
N THR A 30 -2.26 -7.44 22.91
CA THR A 30 -2.71 -7.38 21.52
C THR A 30 -4.05 -8.10 21.36
N VAL A 31 -5.12 -7.31 21.25
CA VAL A 31 -6.50 -7.82 21.25
C VAL A 31 -6.95 -8.33 19.88
N LEU A 32 -6.39 -7.80 18.79
CA LEU A 32 -6.74 -8.17 17.42
C LEU A 32 -5.64 -7.81 16.41
N ASP A 33 -5.68 -8.45 15.24
CA ASP A 33 -4.90 -8.11 14.06
C ASP A 33 -5.78 -7.33 13.05
N ILE A 34 -5.28 -6.23 12.50
CA ILE A 34 -5.89 -5.52 11.36
C ILE A 34 -5.04 -5.80 10.12
N LEU A 35 -5.61 -6.49 9.14
CA LEU A 35 -4.91 -6.91 7.92
C LEU A 35 -5.41 -6.16 6.68
N PHE A 36 -4.52 -5.35 6.11
CA PHE A 36 -4.76 -4.57 4.90
C PHE A 36 -4.44 -5.36 3.63
N VAL A 37 -5.42 -5.49 2.72
CA VAL A 37 -5.30 -6.23 1.45
C VAL A 37 -5.59 -5.30 0.27
N HIS A 38 -4.59 -5.06 -0.58
CA HIS A 38 -4.74 -4.17 -1.74
C HIS A 38 -5.49 -4.80 -2.92
N GLY A 39 -5.85 -3.98 -3.90
CA GLY A 39 -6.52 -4.40 -5.14
C GLY A 39 -5.59 -4.51 -6.36
N LEU A 40 -6.20 -4.67 -7.54
CA LEU A 40 -5.54 -4.66 -8.86
C LEU A 40 -4.64 -3.44 -9.07
N GLN A 41 -3.49 -3.64 -9.70
CA GLN A 41 -2.46 -2.60 -9.93
C GLN A 41 -1.99 -1.88 -8.66
N GLY A 42 -2.36 -2.39 -7.48
CA GLY A 42 -2.02 -1.82 -6.20
C GLY A 42 -0.63 -2.26 -5.73
N HIS A 43 -0.09 -1.47 -4.81
CA HIS A 43 1.00 -1.86 -3.93
C HIS A 43 0.47 -1.83 -2.50
N PRO A 44 0.85 -2.77 -1.61
CA PRO A 44 0.35 -2.79 -0.22
C PRO A 44 0.65 -1.50 0.56
N ARG A 45 1.60 -0.69 0.10
CA ARG A 45 1.84 0.67 0.59
C ARG A 45 0.99 1.73 -0.12
N ASN A 46 1.13 1.81 -1.45
CA ASN A 46 0.60 2.92 -2.23
C ASN A 46 -0.93 3.00 -2.17
N THR A 47 -1.62 1.85 -2.11
CA THR A 47 -3.08 1.79 -2.01
C THR A 47 -3.63 2.54 -0.79
N TRP A 48 -2.85 2.62 0.29
CA TRP A 48 -3.25 3.28 1.53
C TRP A 48 -2.37 4.49 1.85
N THR A 49 -1.64 5.00 0.85
CA THR A 49 -0.84 6.22 1.02
C THR A 49 -1.63 7.38 0.47
N TRP A 50 -1.92 8.36 1.32
CA TRP A 50 -2.39 9.65 0.86
C TRP A 50 -1.18 10.49 0.45
N THR A 51 -1.20 10.96 -0.79
CA THR A 51 -0.21 11.91 -1.28
C THR A 51 -0.92 13.26 -1.42
N PRO A 52 -0.37 14.35 -0.85
CA PRO A 52 -0.87 15.67 -1.13
C PRO A 52 -0.89 15.87 -2.65
N SER A 53 -2.08 16.11 -3.21
CA SER A 53 -2.16 16.41 -4.63
C SER A 53 -1.36 17.69 -4.86
N SER A 54 -0.20 17.59 -5.51
CA SER A 54 0.41 18.76 -6.12
C SER A 54 -0.69 19.39 -6.95
N LYS A 55 -1.15 20.59 -6.58
CA LYS A 55 -2.05 21.35 -7.45
C LYS A 55 -1.35 21.34 -8.79
N LYS A 56 -1.90 20.62 -9.78
CA LYS A 56 -1.47 20.71 -11.16
C LYS A 56 -1.48 22.20 -11.43
N ALA A 57 -0.31 22.82 -11.52
CA ALA A 57 -0.24 24.25 -11.77
C ALA A 57 -1.05 24.47 -13.04
N LEU A 58 -2.20 25.12 -12.88
CA LEU A 58 -3.01 25.55 -14.00
C LEU A 58 -2.14 26.57 -14.73
N ASN A 59 -1.44 26.14 -15.77
CA ASN A 59 -0.83 27.05 -16.72
C ASN A 59 -1.99 27.85 -17.34
N PRO A 60 -2.12 29.17 -17.14
CA PRO A 60 -3.24 29.96 -17.67
C PRO A 60 -3.14 30.23 -19.18
N THR A 61 -2.34 29.46 -19.91
CA THR A 61 -2.12 29.63 -21.35
C THR A 61 -2.62 28.40 -22.09
N ALA A 62 -3.94 28.28 -22.19
CA ALA A 62 -4.60 27.38 -23.13
C ALA A 62 -5.76 28.12 -23.80
N LEU A 63 -5.42 29.13 -24.60
CA LEU A 63 -6.21 29.47 -25.78
C LEU A 63 -5.38 29.04 -26.98
N GLU A 64 -5.57 27.80 -27.43
CA GLU A 64 -5.65 27.50 -28.85
C GLU A 64 -6.15 26.08 -29.08
N SER A 65 -7.11 25.99 -30.00
CA SER A 65 -7.76 24.76 -30.43
C SER A 65 -6.97 24.13 -31.58
N LYS A 66 -6.83 22.79 -31.61
CA LYS A 66 -6.99 21.90 -32.80
C LYS A 66 -6.50 20.46 -32.58
N PRO A 67 -6.90 19.48 -33.44
CA PRO A 67 -7.37 18.17 -33.00
C PRO A 67 -6.32 17.05 -33.08
N GLY A 68 -6.71 15.91 -32.50
CA GLY A 68 -5.84 14.82 -32.08
C GLY A 68 -5.04 14.08 -33.16
N LYS A 69 -4.12 13.26 -32.66
CA LYS A 69 -3.53 12.09 -33.34
C LYS A 69 -2.96 11.13 -32.29
N LEU A 70 -3.43 9.89 -32.38
CA LEU A 70 -2.98 8.72 -31.64
C LEU A 70 -1.58 8.29 -32.14
N LYS A 71 -0.59 8.17 -31.25
CA LYS A 71 0.65 7.38 -31.47
C LYS A 71 1.07 6.81 -30.10
N ARG A 72 0.81 5.53 -29.82
CA ARG A 72 1.68 4.35 -30.05
C ARG A 72 3.14 4.65 -29.69
N GLY A 73 3.56 4.04 -28.59
CA GLY A 73 4.68 4.47 -27.77
C GLY A 73 6.07 4.08 -28.28
N PHE A 74 7.08 4.57 -27.57
CA PHE A 74 8.44 4.06 -27.50
C PHE A 74 9.10 4.65 -26.24
N TRP A 75 9.08 3.90 -25.14
CA TRP A 75 9.87 4.23 -23.95
C TRP A 75 11.30 3.75 -24.20
N ARG A 76 12.19 4.67 -24.59
CA ARG A 76 13.63 4.43 -24.63
C ARG A 76 14.39 5.72 -24.32
N LYS A 77 15.10 5.72 -23.19
CA LYS A 77 16.49 6.19 -22.94
C LYS A 77 16.63 6.75 -21.52
N THR A 78 17.36 6.03 -20.66
CA THR A 78 18.76 6.26 -20.23
C THR A 78 18.91 7.45 -19.29
N LYS A 79 19.25 7.12 -18.03
CA LYS A 79 19.61 8.02 -16.94
C LYS A 79 21.13 8.26 -17.05
N THR A 80 21.53 9.52 -17.21
CA THR A 80 22.91 10.00 -17.03
C THR A 80 22.92 10.81 -15.74
N GLU A 81 23.95 10.58 -14.93
CA GLU A 81 24.27 11.26 -13.68
C GLU A 81 24.73 12.69 -13.95
N GLU A 82 24.37 13.63 -13.07
CA GLU A 82 25.17 14.85 -12.84
C GLU A 82 24.80 15.44 -11.46
N GLU A 83 25.83 15.58 -10.63
CA GLU A 83 25.85 16.28 -9.34
C GLU A 83 25.89 17.80 -9.59
N SER A 84 25.26 18.59 -8.72
CA SER A 84 25.77 19.91 -8.33
C SER A 84 24.95 20.52 -7.19
N SER A 85 25.66 21.28 -6.36
CA SER A 85 25.35 21.66 -5.00
C SER A 85 24.72 23.05 -4.85
N ASN A 86 24.03 23.21 -3.72
CA ASN A 86 23.73 24.42 -2.93
C ASN A 86 22.70 25.44 -3.45
N THR A 87 21.59 25.58 -2.71
CA THR A 87 21.29 26.77 -1.88
C THR A 87 20.21 26.44 -0.85
N LEU A 88 20.43 26.83 0.41
CA LEU A 88 19.45 26.85 1.49
C LEU A 88 18.74 28.20 1.45
N ASP A 89 17.42 28.23 1.27
CA ASP A 89 16.53 29.29 1.74
C ASP A 89 15.05 28.89 1.56
N GLY A 90 14.28 28.98 2.66
CA GLY A 90 12.83 29.20 2.64
C GLY A 90 11.92 27.97 2.73
N ASP A 91 11.47 27.66 3.94
CA ASP A 91 10.33 26.79 4.33
C ASP A 91 9.42 26.31 3.18
N THR A 92 9.83 25.25 2.50
CA THR A 92 8.90 24.42 1.74
C THR A 92 8.27 23.46 2.73
N PHE A 93 7.00 23.69 3.10
CA PHE A 93 6.21 22.70 3.83
C PHE A 93 6.30 21.36 3.08
N ASP A 94 7.09 20.44 3.64
CA ASP A 94 7.32 19.11 3.09
C ASP A 94 5.98 18.39 3.13
N GLN A 95 5.37 18.29 1.94
CA GLN A 95 4.12 17.60 1.74
C GLN A 95 4.45 16.10 1.71
N CYS A 96 4.72 15.54 2.89
CA CYS A 96 5.07 14.15 3.07
C CYS A 96 3.88 13.24 2.78
N ASP A 97 4.14 12.15 2.06
CA ASP A 97 3.19 11.06 1.85
C ASP A 97 2.77 10.44 3.20
N VAL A 98 1.47 10.37 3.44
CA VAL A 98 0.89 9.79 4.67
C VAL A 98 0.43 8.37 4.40
N TYR A 99 1.26 7.38 4.76
CA TYR A 99 0.84 5.98 4.81
C TYR A 99 0.01 5.73 6.06
N TRP A 100 -1.29 5.99 5.98
CA TRP A 100 -2.16 6.09 7.14
C TRP A 100 -2.29 4.81 7.99
N PRO A 101 -2.19 3.57 7.46
CA PRO A 101 -2.19 2.37 8.31
C PRO A 101 -1.01 2.33 9.27
N TYR A 102 0.11 2.96 8.91
CA TYR A 102 1.30 3.02 9.76
C TYR A 102 1.37 4.32 10.57
N HIS A 103 1.09 5.47 9.94
CA HIS A 103 1.27 6.77 10.58
C HIS A 103 0.14 7.19 11.52
N LEU A 104 -1.11 6.75 11.26
CA LEU A 104 -2.28 7.24 12.00
C LEU A 104 -2.90 6.14 12.87
N LEU A 105 -3.08 4.95 12.30
CA LEU A 105 -3.85 3.89 12.95
C LEU A 105 -3.26 3.39 14.30
N PRO A 106 -1.93 3.33 14.53
CA PRO A 106 -1.40 2.97 15.85
C PRO A 106 -1.83 3.91 16.98
N ALA A 107 -2.09 5.19 16.68
CA ALA A 107 -2.53 6.16 17.69
C ALA A 107 -4.00 5.92 18.10
N ASP A 108 -4.85 5.57 17.13
CA ASP A 108 -6.27 5.30 17.37
C ASP A 108 -6.51 3.89 17.93
N CYS A 109 -5.67 2.93 17.56
CA CYS A 109 -5.78 1.51 17.92
C CYS A 109 -4.45 0.96 18.49
N PRO A 110 -4.00 1.44 19.67
CA PRO A 110 -2.67 1.11 20.21
C PRO A 110 -2.49 -0.37 20.57
N ASN A 111 -3.58 -1.08 20.86
CA ASN A 111 -3.59 -2.51 21.19
C ASN A 111 -3.89 -3.43 19.98
N ALA A 112 -3.98 -2.87 18.77
CA ALA A 112 -4.16 -3.66 17.56
C ALA A 112 -2.80 -3.86 16.87
N ARG A 113 -2.51 -5.09 16.46
CA ARG A 113 -1.39 -5.37 15.57
C ARG A 113 -1.81 -5.02 14.14
N ILE A 114 -0.98 -4.28 13.42
CA ILE A 114 -1.32 -3.78 12.08
C ILE A 114 -0.43 -4.46 11.05
N LEU A 115 -1.06 -5.11 10.09
CA LEU A 115 -0.46 -5.91 9.06
C LEU A 115 -0.90 -5.42 7.67
N THR A 116 -0.06 -5.59 6.67
CA THR A 116 -0.49 -5.51 5.27
C THR A 116 0.00 -6.73 4.50
N TRP A 117 -0.81 -7.21 3.56
CA TRP A 117 -0.48 -8.32 2.70
C TRP A 117 -0.46 -7.91 1.24
N GLY A 118 0.54 -8.41 0.52
CA GLY A 118 0.73 -8.16 -0.90
C GLY A 118 0.69 -9.41 -1.76
N TYR A 119 0.30 -9.22 -3.02
CA TYR A 119 0.29 -10.24 -4.06
C TYR A 119 0.53 -9.61 -5.43
N ASP A 120 0.82 -10.45 -6.43
CA ASP A 120 0.96 -10.01 -7.81
C ASP A 120 -0.40 -9.58 -8.39
N SER A 121 -0.58 -8.26 -8.52
CA SER A 121 -1.84 -7.64 -8.93
C SER A 121 -1.87 -7.20 -10.40
N ASP A 122 -0.98 -7.74 -11.24
CA ASP A 122 -0.89 -7.37 -12.66
C ASP A 122 -2.18 -7.67 -13.43
N ILE A 123 -2.83 -6.60 -13.88
CA ILE A 123 -4.03 -6.58 -14.72
C ILE A 123 -3.90 -7.47 -15.96
N SER A 124 -2.70 -7.60 -16.53
CA SER A 124 -2.48 -8.45 -17.71
C SER A 124 -2.90 -9.90 -17.45
N LYS A 125 -2.73 -10.39 -16.21
CA LYS A 125 -3.15 -11.74 -15.80
C LYS A 125 -4.65 -11.83 -15.50
N PHE A 126 -5.24 -10.73 -15.02
CA PHE A 126 -6.65 -10.68 -14.62
C PHE A 126 -7.63 -10.46 -15.78
N PHE A 127 -7.27 -9.70 -16.82
CA PHE A 127 -8.20 -9.38 -17.92
C PHE A 127 -8.09 -10.32 -19.14
N SER A 128 -7.20 -11.32 -19.10
CA SER A 128 -6.91 -12.22 -20.23
C SER A 128 -7.84 -13.44 -20.38
N GLY A 129 -9.08 -13.38 -19.86
CA GLY A 129 -10.13 -14.39 -20.10
C GLY A 129 -10.50 -15.29 -18.91
N SER A 130 -11.09 -16.47 -19.18
CA SER A 130 -11.62 -17.43 -18.19
C SER A 130 -10.60 -17.92 -17.14
N ALA A 131 -9.30 -17.68 -17.38
CA ALA A 131 -8.18 -18.06 -16.52
C ALA A 131 -8.04 -17.22 -15.23
N ASN A 132 -8.83 -16.16 -15.04
CA ASN A 132 -8.71 -15.26 -13.88
C ASN A 132 -9.15 -15.92 -12.54
N LYS A 133 -10.15 -16.80 -12.52
CA LYS A 133 -10.58 -17.48 -11.26
C LYS A 133 -9.46 -18.31 -10.63
N ASN A 134 -8.63 -18.95 -11.45
CA ASN A 134 -7.51 -19.76 -10.98
C ASN A 134 -6.47 -18.89 -10.25
N ASN A 135 -6.31 -17.62 -10.66
CA ASN A 135 -5.37 -16.71 -10.02
C ASN A 135 -5.93 -16.13 -8.72
N ILE A 136 -7.24 -15.82 -8.67
CA ILE A 136 -7.91 -15.39 -7.44
C ILE A 136 -7.78 -16.48 -6.36
N PHE A 137 -8.14 -17.72 -6.71
CA PHE A 137 -8.04 -18.85 -5.78
C PHE A 137 -6.61 -19.10 -5.31
N ALA A 138 -5.62 -19.01 -6.21
CA ALA A 138 -4.21 -19.12 -5.84
C ALA A 138 -3.82 -18.05 -4.81
N HIS A 139 -4.17 -16.78 -5.05
CA HIS A 139 -3.92 -15.70 -4.10
C HIS A 139 -4.67 -15.86 -2.79
N SER A 140 -5.89 -16.41 -2.79
CA SER A 140 -6.61 -16.73 -1.55
C SER A 140 -5.88 -17.79 -0.74
N ARG A 141 -5.34 -18.82 -1.40
CA ARG A 141 -4.53 -19.85 -0.72
C ARG A 141 -3.24 -19.27 -0.15
N ASP A 142 -2.53 -18.46 -0.93
CA ASP A 142 -1.31 -17.79 -0.48
C ASP A 142 -1.61 -16.89 0.75
N LEU A 143 -2.68 -16.09 0.69
CA LEU A 143 -3.13 -15.27 1.81
C LEU A 143 -3.42 -16.11 3.06
N LEU A 144 -4.15 -17.22 2.90
CA LEU A 144 -4.50 -18.10 4.01
C LEU A 144 -3.24 -18.75 4.62
N GLU A 145 -2.33 -19.26 3.79
CA GLU A 145 -1.09 -19.88 4.24
C GLU A 145 -0.19 -18.88 4.99
N ASP A 146 -0.07 -17.66 4.47
CA ASP A 146 0.68 -16.59 5.11
C ASP A 146 0.06 -16.17 6.46
N ILE A 147 -1.27 -16.07 6.55
CA ILE A 147 -1.97 -15.78 7.81
C ILE A 147 -1.73 -16.90 8.83
N ILE A 148 -1.84 -18.16 8.42
CA ILE A 148 -1.59 -19.32 9.30
C ILE A 148 -0.16 -19.28 9.82
N TRP A 149 0.81 -18.99 8.95
CA TRP A 149 2.21 -18.95 9.32
C TRP A 149 2.50 -17.81 10.31
N GLU A 150 2.04 -16.61 10.01
CA GLU A 150 2.27 -15.42 10.83
C GLU A 150 1.59 -15.54 12.21
N ARG A 151 0.45 -16.24 12.28
CA ARG A 151 -0.37 -16.37 13.49
C ARG A 151 -0.23 -17.72 14.17
N ARG A 152 0.80 -18.50 13.86
CA ARG A 152 1.01 -19.87 14.39
C ARG A 152 1.00 -19.97 15.92
N ASN A 153 1.45 -18.92 16.60
CA ASN A 153 1.50 -18.85 18.06
C ASN A 153 0.27 -18.16 18.67
N GLU A 154 -0.57 -17.54 17.85
CA GLU A 154 -1.61 -16.57 18.24
C GLU A 154 -2.92 -16.81 17.47
N SER A 155 -3.21 -18.09 17.17
CA SER A 155 -4.28 -18.51 16.27
C SER A 155 -5.69 -18.11 16.71
N LYS A 156 -5.88 -17.83 18.01
CA LYS A 156 -7.15 -17.41 18.60
C LYS A 156 -7.40 -15.90 18.56
N ARG A 157 -6.38 -15.09 18.21
CA ARG A 157 -6.53 -13.64 18.11
C ARG A 157 -7.60 -13.29 17.06
N GLN A 158 -8.37 -12.23 17.26
CA GLN A 158 -9.35 -11.81 16.25
C GLN A 158 -8.65 -11.13 15.08
N ILE A 159 -9.22 -11.24 13.88
CA ILE A 159 -8.69 -10.58 12.68
C ILE A 159 -9.77 -9.73 12.02
N ILE A 160 -9.42 -8.50 11.67
CA ILE A 160 -10.23 -7.58 10.88
C ILE A 160 -9.53 -7.38 9.54
N PHE A 161 -10.26 -7.60 8.45
CA PHE A 161 -9.74 -7.33 7.11
C PHE A 161 -10.16 -5.94 6.62
N VAL A 162 -9.21 -5.18 6.11
CA VAL A 162 -9.45 -3.94 5.38
C VAL A 162 -9.01 -4.16 3.93
N ALA A 163 -9.98 -4.31 3.04
CA ALA A 163 -9.73 -4.75 1.68
C ALA A 163 -10.19 -3.72 0.64
N HIS A 164 -9.40 -3.55 -0.43
CA HIS A 164 -9.74 -2.66 -1.53
C HIS A 164 -10.01 -3.44 -2.83
N SER A 165 -11.16 -3.18 -3.47
CA SER A 165 -11.52 -3.73 -4.78
C SER A 165 -11.34 -5.26 -4.86
N LEU A 166 -10.48 -5.77 -5.76
CA LEU A 166 -10.16 -7.21 -5.91
C LEU A 166 -9.69 -7.85 -4.59
N GLY A 167 -8.99 -7.11 -3.73
CA GLY A 167 -8.59 -7.61 -2.43
C GLY A 167 -9.77 -8.12 -1.60
N GLY A 168 -10.95 -7.50 -1.76
CA GLY A 168 -12.18 -7.96 -1.10
C GLY A 168 -12.71 -9.28 -1.65
N ILE A 169 -12.47 -9.57 -2.93
CA ILE A 169 -12.85 -10.85 -3.55
C ILE A 169 -11.91 -11.96 -3.04
N ILE A 170 -10.61 -11.69 -2.94
CA ILE A 170 -9.63 -12.62 -2.37
C ILE A 170 -9.97 -12.92 -0.91
N VAL A 171 -10.20 -11.89 -0.09
CA VAL A 171 -10.61 -12.06 1.32
C VAL A 171 -11.91 -12.85 1.43
N LYS A 172 -12.88 -12.61 0.54
CA LYS A 172 -14.14 -13.36 0.54
C LYS A 172 -13.90 -14.86 0.34
N ASP A 173 -13.06 -15.24 -0.62
CA ASP A 173 -12.75 -16.64 -0.94
C ASP A 173 -11.93 -17.35 0.16
N VAL A 174 -11.23 -16.58 1.00
CA VAL A 174 -10.60 -17.11 2.24
C VAL A 174 -11.63 -17.42 3.32
N ILE A 175 -12.73 -16.66 3.38
CA ILE A 175 -13.72 -16.72 4.49
C ILE A 175 -14.92 -17.61 4.16
N PHE A 176 -15.33 -17.71 2.89
CA PHE A 176 -16.55 -18.36 2.42
C PHE A 176 -16.25 -19.45 1.39
#